data_AF-A0A2I0XHZ1-F1
#
_entry.id   AF-A0A2I0XHZ1-F1
#
_cell.length_a   1.000
_cell.length_b   1.000
_cell.length_c   1.000
_cell.angle_alpha   90.00
_cell.angle_beta   90.00
_cell.angle_gamma   90.00
#
_symmetry.space_group_name_H-M   'P 1'
#
loop_
_entity.id
_entity.type
_entity.pdbx_description
1 polymer ?
#
loop_
_entity_poly.entity_id
_entity_poly.type
_entity_poly.pdbx_seq_one_letter_code
_entity_poly.pdbx_strand_id
1 'polypeptide(L)'
;MFSLFVKFWIDVACPESMVHNVGLEVSEFSLFLKRAYEKAESTGCLIEDLAYQYILFYLQAGKIDKARKVAEKLSSGKLSEASTVWLLRISLEIKCLANKTSSMSNDDLNYIFQLLERVLNRLSLSKAEGLWFMALKVFSCHKAYFKRLVKILEGALARCSSNCESSVSAAVVDRTLQSDGILNARVLYNGFFALPHPGLALFKHCIELEKNLASLGDAAALQNARRLYESALEIYRQDRDLWKDYHAMEIKMGTSTAANAVYWRARKELKDTTGFCPPS
;
A
#
# COMPACT_ATOMS: atom_id res chain seq x y z
N MET A 1 13.56 26.02 6.93
CA MET A 1 13.71 26.81 8.17
C MET A 1 12.72 26.37 9.25
N PHE A 2 11.40 26.39 9.00
CA PHE A 2 10.41 25.91 9.98
C PHE A 2 10.60 24.44 10.40
N SER A 3 10.93 23.53 9.47
CA SER A 3 11.22 22.13 9.78
C SER A 3 12.41 21.96 10.74
N LEU A 4 13.52 22.66 10.49
CA LEU A 4 14.70 22.67 11.36
C LEU A 4 14.40 23.26 12.72
N PHE A 5 13.62 24.35 12.77
CA PHE A 5 13.21 24.98 14.02
C PHE A 5 12.35 24.04 14.86
N VAL A 6 11.33 23.43 14.26
CA VAL A 6 10.46 22.48 14.96
C VAL A 6 11.23 21.25 15.41
N LYS A 7 12.10 20.69 14.55
CA LYS A 7 12.95 19.55 14.90
C LYS A 7 13.87 19.88 16.09
N PHE A 8 14.59 21.01 16.02
CA PHE A 8 15.44 21.48 17.12
C PHE A 8 14.67 21.55 18.44
N TRP A 9 13.48 22.14 18.42
CA TRP A 9 12.68 22.27 19.63
C TRP A 9 12.15 20.93 20.13
N ILE A 10 11.67 20.04 19.26
CA ILE A 10 11.26 18.68 19.64
C ILE A 10 12.42 17.92 20.29
N ASP A 11 13.61 17.99 19.70
CA ASP A 11 14.82 17.33 20.21
C ASP A 11 15.24 17.90 21.58
N VAL A 12 15.06 19.21 21.80
CA VAL A 12 15.32 19.88 23.09
C VAL A 12 14.29 19.51 24.16
N ALA A 13 13.03 19.29 23.79
CA ALA A 13 11.96 18.95 24.74
C ALA A 13 11.82 17.44 25.03
N CYS A 14 12.40 16.59 24.19
CA CYS A 14 12.35 15.13 24.35
C CYS A 14 13.76 14.50 24.19
N PRO A 15 14.72 14.75 25.09
CA PRO A 15 16.02 14.11 25.00
C PRO A 15 15.87 12.64 25.37
N GLU A 16 16.24 11.73 24.45
CA GLU A 16 16.31 10.28 24.75
C GLU A 16 17.37 9.94 25.82
N SER A 17 18.13 10.93 26.32
CA SER A 17 18.99 10.75 27.48
C SER A 17 19.15 12.04 28.29
N MET A 18 18.97 11.89 29.60
CA MET A 18 19.32 12.81 30.70
C MET A 18 18.43 14.03 30.97
N VAL A 19 17.80 13.94 32.14
CA VAL A 19 17.29 15.04 32.97
C VAL A 19 18.46 15.95 33.34
N HIS A 20 18.44 17.22 32.92
CA HIS A 20 18.58 18.43 33.76
C HIS A 20 18.92 19.68 32.92
N ASN A 21 18.29 20.79 33.33
CA ASN A 21 18.66 22.20 33.05
C ASN A 21 18.34 22.82 31.69
N VAL A 22 17.05 22.88 31.34
CA VAL A 22 16.51 24.09 30.70
C VAL A 22 15.22 24.46 31.43
N GLY A 23 15.25 25.55 32.20
CA GLY A 23 14.12 26.07 32.99
C GLY A 23 13.02 26.71 32.15
N LEU A 24 12.72 26.15 30.98
CA LEU A 24 11.53 26.50 30.20
C LEU A 24 10.39 25.63 30.70
N GLU A 25 9.34 26.25 31.24
CA GLU A 25 8.12 25.50 31.54
C GLU A 25 7.61 24.83 30.25
N VAL A 26 7.21 23.56 30.37
CA VAL A 26 6.60 22.76 29.28
C VAL A 26 5.43 23.51 28.59
N SER A 27 4.81 24.47 29.30
CA SER A 27 3.77 25.39 28.84
C SER A 27 4.25 26.39 27.78
N GLU A 28 5.40 27.04 27.98
CA GLU A 28 5.98 28.03 27.06
C GLU A 28 6.48 27.35 25.79
N PHE A 29 7.12 26.20 25.93
CA PHE A 29 7.58 25.38 24.81
C PHE A 29 6.44 25.02 23.84
N SER A 30 5.31 24.57 24.40
CA SER A 30 4.11 24.23 23.65
C SER A 30 3.52 25.44 22.91
N LEU A 31 3.63 26.64 23.49
CA LEU A 31 3.20 27.90 22.84
C LEU A 31 4.11 28.28 21.67
N PHE A 32 5.43 28.10 21.79
CA PHE A 32 6.37 28.36 20.70
C PHE A 32 6.17 27.44 19.51
N LEU A 33 6.04 26.13 19.74
CA LEU A 33 5.75 25.17 18.68
C LEU A 33 4.42 25.50 17.98
N LYS A 34 3.37 25.78 18.75
CA LYS A 34 2.07 26.18 18.21
C LYS A 34 2.19 27.40 17.29
N ARG A 35 2.86 28.47 17.74
CA ARG A 35 3.06 29.69 16.94
C ARG A 35 3.89 29.40 15.68
N ALA A 36 4.88 28.53 15.77
CA ALA A 36 5.69 28.14 14.62
C ALA A 36 4.86 27.44 13.54
N TYR A 37 3.99 26.50 13.93
CA TYR A 37 3.07 25.84 13.00
C TYR A 37 2.03 26.80 12.41
N GLU A 38 1.38 27.63 13.22
CA GLU A 38 0.39 28.61 12.76
C GLU A 38 1.01 29.63 11.80
N LYS A 39 2.26 30.05 12.06
CA LYS A 39 3.01 30.93 11.17
C LYS A 39 3.38 30.22 9.86
N ALA A 40 3.84 28.98 9.92
CA ALA A 40 4.13 28.20 8.71
C ALA A 40 2.88 27.99 7.85
N GLU A 41 1.71 27.79 8.49
CA GLU A 41 0.42 27.69 7.81
C GLU A 41 0.03 29.01 7.12
N SER A 42 0.09 30.13 7.85
CA SER A 42 -0.29 31.45 7.33
C SER A 42 0.63 31.94 6.21
N THR A 43 1.92 31.62 6.26
CA THR A 43 2.87 31.93 5.19
C THR A 43 2.85 30.92 4.04
N GLY A 44 2.04 29.86 4.13
CA GLY A 44 1.95 28.81 3.10
C GLY A 44 3.19 27.93 3.00
N CYS A 45 4.05 27.91 4.03
CA CYS A 45 5.27 27.10 4.08
C CYS A 45 5.06 25.72 4.74
N LEU A 46 3.81 25.33 4.96
CA LEU A 46 3.47 24.07 5.60
C LEU A 46 3.59 22.91 4.59
N ILE A 47 4.70 22.21 4.63
CA ILE A 47 4.95 20.97 3.87
C ILE A 47 4.36 19.75 4.60
N GLU A 48 4.28 18.61 3.91
CA GLU A 48 3.68 17.37 4.40
C GLU A 48 4.20 16.93 5.78
N ASP A 49 5.52 16.84 5.96
CA ASP A 49 6.13 16.44 7.24
C ASP A 49 5.77 17.40 8.38
N LEU A 50 5.76 18.71 8.09
CA LEU A 50 5.46 19.73 9.09
C LEU A 50 3.98 19.72 9.46
N ALA A 51 3.10 19.44 8.51
CA ALA A 51 1.67 19.25 8.75
C ALA A 51 1.40 18.00 9.59
N TYR A 52 2.10 16.91 9.32
CA TYR A 52 2.04 15.69 10.11
C TYR A 52 2.44 15.96 11.57
N GLN A 53 3.57 16.63 11.80
CA GLN A 53 4.03 17.01 13.13
C GLN A 53 3.05 17.97 13.83
N TYR A 54 2.44 18.90 13.09
CA TYR A 54 1.46 19.83 13.64
C TYR A 54 0.21 19.11 14.19
N ILE A 55 -0.28 18.10 13.46
CA ILE A 55 -1.42 17.30 13.92
C ILE A 55 -1.02 16.42 15.11
N LEU A 56 0.16 15.78 15.06
CA LEU A 56 0.68 15.00 16.18
C LEU A 56 0.83 15.82 17.47
N PHE A 57 1.29 17.07 17.36
CA PHE A 57 1.40 17.98 18.49
C PHE A 57 0.07 18.16 19.24
N TYR A 58 -1.04 18.35 18.51
CA TYR A 58 -2.36 18.44 19.15
C TYR A 58 -2.82 17.11 19.76
N LEU A 59 -2.44 15.97 19.17
CA LEU A 59 -2.77 14.65 19.70
C LEU A 59 -2.03 14.35 21.00
N GLN A 60 -0.73 14.63 21.06
CA GLN A 60 0.10 14.48 22.26
C GLN A 60 -0.41 15.38 23.39
N ALA A 61 -0.94 16.56 23.06
CA ALA A 61 -1.57 17.45 24.03
C ALA A 61 -3.00 17.03 24.45
N GLY A 62 -3.51 15.87 24.00
CA GLY A 62 -4.86 15.38 24.30
C GLY A 62 -6.00 16.16 23.62
N LYS A 63 -5.68 17.12 22.73
CA LYS A 63 -6.64 18.03 22.08
C LYS A 63 -7.17 17.44 20.77
N ILE A 64 -7.88 16.31 20.88
CA ILE A 64 -8.34 15.49 19.74
C ILE A 64 -9.19 16.30 18.74
N ASP A 65 -10.14 17.12 19.20
CA ASP A 65 -10.99 17.90 18.31
C ASP A 65 -10.22 18.96 17.52
N LYS A 66 -9.14 19.51 18.10
CA LYS A 66 -8.26 20.45 17.38
C LYS A 66 -7.42 19.72 16.35
N ALA A 67 -6.86 18.57 16.71
CA ALA A 67 -6.13 17.72 15.77
C ALA A 67 -7.00 17.35 14.55
N ARG A 68 -8.27 16.99 14.79
CA ARG A 68 -9.24 16.65 13.72
C ARG A 68 -9.52 17.83 12.79
N LYS A 69 -9.82 19.01 13.35
CA LYS A 69 -10.08 20.23 12.55
C LYS A 69 -8.87 20.63 11.71
N VAL A 70 -7.67 20.54 12.28
CA VAL A 70 -6.43 20.83 11.54
C VAL A 70 -6.20 19.82 10.43
N ALA A 71 -6.33 18.52 10.73
CA ALA A 71 -6.18 17.47 9.72
C ALA A 71 -7.18 17.61 8.58
N GLU A 72 -8.45 17.92 8.88
CA GLU A 72 -9.49 18.16 7.88
C GLU A 72 -9.17 19.38 7.00
N LYS A 73 -8.79 20.51 7.61
CA LYS A 73 -8.46 21.73 6.89
C LYS A 73 -7.28 21.52 5.94
N LEU A 74 -6.24 20.83 6.41
CA LEU A 74 -5.03 20.60 5.64
C LEU A 74 -5.25 19.59 4.50
N SER A 75 -5.93 18.47 4.79
CA SER A 75 -6.18 17.42 3.79
C SER A 75 -7.23 17.84 2.75
N SER A 76 -8.18 18.71 3.09
CA SER A 76 -9.18 19.21 2.13
C SER A 76 -8.69 20.45 1.36
N GLY A 77 -7.58 21.05 1.79
CA GLY A 77 -7.02 22.28 1.23
C GLY A 77 -5.69 22.05 0.51
N LYS A 78 -4.67 22.79 0.95
CA LYS A 78 -3.35 22.87 0.27
C LYS A 78 -2.60 21.53 0.22
N LEU A 79 -2.84 20.62 1.15
CA LEU A 79 -2.18 19.32 1.25
C LEU A 79 -3.10 18.18 0.83
N SER A 80 -4.00 18.43 -0.13
CA SER A 80 -4.95 17.41 -0.59
C SER A 80 -4.33 16.23 -1.34
N GLU A 81 -3.09 16.38 -1.81
CA GLU A 81 -2.31 15.32 -2.46
C GLU A 81 -1.36 14.59 -1.49
N ALA A 82 -1.28 15.03 -0.22
CA ALA A 82 -0.38 14.47 0.79
C ALA A 82 -1.01 13.23 1.45
N SER A 83 -0.49 12.05 1.14
CA SER A 83 -1.08 10.79 1.60
C SER A 83 -0.94 10.60 3.11
N THR A 84 0.15 11.09 3.72
CA THR A 84 0.37 10.96 5.18
C THR A 84 -0.63 11.79 5.98
N VAL A 85 -1.01 12.98 5.50
CA VAL A 85 -2.01 13.85 6.13
C VAL A 85 -3.39 13.20 6.07
N TRP A 86 -3.75 12.59 4.93
CA TRP A 86 -4.99 11.83 4.79
C TRP A 86 -5.01 10.60 5.70
N LEU A 87 -3.90 9.85 5.76
CA LEU A 87 -3.76 8.70 6.66
C LEU A 87 -4.00 9.09 8.11
N LEU A 88 -3.40 10.19 8.55
CA LEU A 88 -3.56 10.68 9.91
C LEU A 88 -5.00 11.15 10.16
N ARG A 89 -5.59 11.91 9.24
CA ARG A 89 -7.00 12.32 9.33
C ARG A 89 -7.93 11.12 9.50
N ILE A 90 -7.87 10.14 8.62
CA ILE A 90 -8.77 8.98 8.62
C ILE A 90 -8.54 8.12 9.87
N SER A 91 -7.28 7.94 10.29
CA SER A 91 -6.95 7.26 11.55
C SER A 91 -7.61 7.93 12.76
N LEU A 92 -7.64 9.27 12.78
CA LEU A 92 -8.29 10.02 13.84
C LEU A 92 -9.80 9.85 13.82
N GLU A 93 -10.44 9.92 12.66
CA GLU A 93 -11.87 9.70 12.56
C GLU A 93 -12.26 8.29 13.05
N ILE A 94 -11.54 7.26 12.59
CA ILE A 94 -11.77 5.87 13.04
C ILE A 94 -11.64 5.76 14.56
N LYS A 95 -10.55 6.29 15.14
CA LYS A 95 -10.35 6.26 16.60
C LYS A 95 -11.45 7.00 17.36
N CYS A 96 -11.90 8.14 16.85
CA CYS A 96 -12.92 8.95 17.50
C CYS A 96 -14.30 8.27 17.45
N LEU A 97 -14.62 7.59 16.36
CA LEU A 97 -15.87 6.83 16.23
C LEU A 97 -15.83 5.56 17.08
N ALA A 98 -14.72 4.83 17.07
CA ALA A 98 -14.53 3.64 17.91
C ALA A 98 -14.56 3.93 19.42
N ASN A 99 -14.19 5.15 19.85
CA ASN A 99 -14.23 5.52 21.27
C ASN A 99 -15.64 5.94 21.74
N LYS A 100 -16.56 6.28 20.83
CA LYS A 100 -17.93 6.70 21.18
C LYS A 100 -18.85 5.52 21.46
N THR A 101 -18.61 4.38 20.81
CA THR A 101 -19.48 3.20 20.85
C THR A 101 -18.62 1.93 20.85
N SER A 102 -19.12 0.84 21.44
CA SER A 102 -18.42 -0.45 21.47
C SER A 102 -18.20 -1.06 20.08
N SER A 103 -18.95 -0.62 19.07
CA SER A 103 -18.76 -0.95 17.66
C SER A 103 -19.16 0.21 16.76
N MET A 104 -18.56 0.32 15.57
CA MET A 104 -18.90 1.36 14.59
C MET A 104 -20.25 1.04 13.93
N SER A 105 -21.13 2.04 13.81
CA SER A 105 -22.39 1.89 13.10
C SER A 105 -22.17 1.79 11.58
N ASN A 106 -23.21 1.36 10.84
CA ASN A 106 -23.15 1.36 9.37
C ASN A 106 -22.98 2.78 8.80
N ASP A 107 -23.53 3.80 9.45
CA ASP A 107 -23.38 5.20 9.03
C ASP A 107 -21.94 5.69 9.26
N ASP A 108 -21.34 5.32 10.38
CA ASP A 108 -19.92 5.60 10.68
C ASP A 108 -19.00 4.94 9.65
N LEU A 109 -19.26 3.67 9.32
CA LEU A 109 -18.51 2.94 8.28
C LEU A 109 -18.67 3.61 6.91
N ASN A 110 -19.89 4.02 6.54
CA ASN A 110 -20.15 4.73 5.29
C ASN A 110 -19.39 6.07 5.23
N TYR A 111 -19.38 6.82 6.33
CA TYR A 111 -18.65 8.08 6.42
C TYR A 111 -17.14 7.89 6.19
N ILE A 112 -16.53 6.93 6.90
CA ILE A 112 -15.10 6.61 6.72
C ILE A 112 -14.82 6.13 5.29
N PHE A 113 -15.72 5.32 4.74
CA PHE A 113 -15.58 4.81 3.37
C PHE A 113 -15.57 5.94 2.36
N GLN A 114 -16.49 6.90 2.47
CA GLN A 114 -16.57 8.05 1.55
C GLN A 114 -15.32 8.93 1.62
N LEU A 115 -14.72 9.10 2.81
CA LEU A 115 -13.45 9.81 2.96
C LEU A 115 -12.31 9.09 2.23
N LEU A 116 -12.20 7.77 2.41
CA LEU A 116 -11.21 6.94 1.73
C LEU A 116 -11.42 6.93 0.22
N GLU A 117 -12.64 6.67 -0.25
CA GLU A 117 -12.99 6.63 -1.66
C GLU A 117 -12.61 7.94 -2.37
N ARG A 118 -12.83 9.08 -1.73
CA ARG A 118 -12.46 10.39 -2.29
C ARG A 118 -10.95 10.51 -2.55
N VAL A 119 -10.12 10.07 -1.61
CA VAL A 119 -8.65 10.16 -1.74
C VAL A 119 -8.09 9.08 -2.66
N LEU A 120 -8.60 7.84 -2.56
CA LEU A 120 -8.14 6.71 -3.37
C LEU A 120 -8.43 6.89 -4.87
N ASN A 121 -9.50 7.59 -5.23
CA ASN A 121 -9.80 7.91 -6.63
C ASN A 121 -8.88 8.98 -7.24
N ARG A 122 -8.27 9.82 -6.40
CA ARG A 122 -7.42 10.94 -6.83
C ARG A 122 -5.94 10.57 -6.89
N LEU A 123 -5.44 9.89 -5.86
CA LEU A 123 -4.02 9.57 -5.74
C LEU A 123 -3.62 8.38 -6.61
N SER A 124 -2.35 8.32 -7.01
CA SER A 124 -1.77 7.13 -7.62
C SER A 124 -1.70 5.98 -6.62
N LEU A 125 -1.72 4.74 -7.12
CA LEU A 125 -1.73 3.53 -6.28
C LEU A 125 -0.51 3.47 -5.34
N SER A 126 0.68 3.85 -5.83
CA SER A 126 1.91 3.91 -5.04
C SER A 126 1.86 4.95 -3.91
N LYS A 127 1.38 6.17 -4.20
CA LYS A 127 1.26 7.23 -3.17
C LYS A 127 0.22 6.90 -2.10
N ALA A 128 -0.84 6.19 -2.49
CA ALA A 128 -1.96 5.84 -1.62
C ALA A 128 -1.82 4.47 -0.95
N GLU A 129 -0.68 3.79 -1.06
CA GLU A 129 -0.53 2.40 -0.61
C GLU A 129 -0.93 2.21 0.86
N GLY A 130 -0.46 3.09 1.76
CA GLY A 130 -0.88 3.05 3.17
C GLY A 130 -2.39 3.23 3.36
N LEU A 131 -3.05 4.08 2.54
CA LEU A 131 -4.50 4.31 2.61
C LEU A 131 -5.27 3.08 2.14
N TRP A 132 -4.77 2.38 1.13
CA TRP A 132 -5.31 1.11 0.67
C TRP A 132 -5.26 0.05 1.77
N PHE A 133 -4.10 -0.12 2.40
CA PHE A 133 -3.97 -1.07 3.52
C PHE A 133 -4.88 -0.73 4.70
N MET A 134 -5.06 0.56 4.99
CA MET A 134 -6.04 1.01 5.99
C MET A 134 -7.47 0.65 5.60
N ALA A 135 -7.84 0.90 4.34
CA ALA A 135 -9.17 0.55 3.84
C ALA A 135 -9.42 -0.97 3.89
N LEU A 136 -8.43 -1.78 3.51
CA LEU A 136 -8.53 -3.24 3.60
C LEU A 136 -8.67 -3.70 5.06
N LYS A 137 -7.91 -3.12 5.99
CA LYS A 137 -8.01 -3.46 7.40
C LYS A 137 -9.41 -3.18 7.97
N VAL A 138 -10.03 -2.07 7.57
CA VAL A 138 -11.35 -1.65 8.09
C VAL A 138 -12.50 -2.39 7.40
N PHE A 139 -12.44 -2.54 6.06
CA PHE A 139 -13.62 -2.94 5.27
C PHE A 139 -13.57 -4.37 4.73
N SER A 140 -12.45 -5.09 4.86
CA SER A 140 -12.32 -6.43 4.26
C SER A 140 -13.24 -7.50 4.86
N CYS A 141 -13.78 -7.28 6.06
CA CYS A 141 -14.79 -8.17 6.65
C CYS A 141 -16.22 -7.81 6.20
N HIS A 142 -16.42 -6.68 5.52
CA HIS A 142 -17.72 -6.22 5.06
C HIS A 142 -17.86 -6.40 3.54
N LYS A 143 -18.53 -7.48 3.12
CA LYS A 143 -18.62 -7.90 1.71
C LYS A 143 -19.03 -6.78 0.74
N ALA A 144 -20.00 -5.95 1.12
CA ALA A 144 -20.46 -4.83 0.28
C ALA A 144 -19.37 -3.76 0.06
N TYR A 145 -18.70 -3.33 1.14
CA TYR A 145 -17.61 -2.36 1.05
C TYR A 145 -16.38 -2.94 0.36
N PHE A 146 -16.02 -4.19 0.66
CA PHE A 146 -14.90 -4.87 0.00
C PHE A 146 -15.10 -4.94 -1.52
N LYS A 147 -16.30 -5.35 -1.98
CA LYS A 147 -16.61 -5.36 -3.42
C LYS A 147 -16.50 -3.97 -4.05
N ARG A 148 -16.86 -2.91 -3.32
CA ARG A 148 -16.72 -1.52 -3.79
C ARG A 148 -15.25 -1.09 -3.83
N LEU A 149 -14.42 -1.49 -2.85
CA LEU A 149 -12.96 -1.26 -2.89
C LEU A 149 -12.31 -1.93 -4.09
N VAL A 150 -12.68 -3.18 -4.38
CA VAL A 150 -12.17 -3.90 -5.56
C VAL A 150 -12.46 -3.13 -6.85
N LYS A 151 -13.68 -2.59 -7.02
CA LYS A 151 -14.02 -1.77 -8.19
C LYS A 151 -13.19 -0.48 -8.29
N ILE A 152 -12.95 0.19 -7.16
CA ILE A 152 -12.10 1.39 -7.14
C ILE A 152 -10.66 1.01 -7.51
N LEU A 153 -10.18 -0.14 -7.04
CA LEU A 153 -8.84 -0.64 -7.34
C LEU A 153 -8.70 -1.00 -8.83
N GLU A 154 -9.68 -1.68 -9.42
CA GLU A 154 -9.72 -1.97 -10.87
C GLU A 154 -9.61 -0.66 -11.69
N GLY A 155 -10.37 0.37 -11.31
CA GLY A 155 -10.28 1.69 -11.94
C GLY A 155 -8.94 2.40 -11.72
N ALA A 156 -8.27 2.17 -10.59
CA ALA A 156 -6.93 2.70 -10.33
C ALA A 156 -5.86 1.96 -11.14
N LEU A 157 -5.95 0.63 -11.24
CA LEU A 157 -5.06 -0.22 -12.02
C LEU A 157 -5.18 0.08 -13.51
N ALA A 158 -6.40 0.21 -14.04
CA ALA A 158 -6.64 0.51 -15.45
C ALA A 158 -6.08 1.87 -15.88
N ARG A 159 -5.92 2.82 -14.95
CA ARG A 159 -5.29 4.13 -15.19
C ARG A 159 -3.78 4.12 -15.08
N CYS A 160 -3.17 3.03 -14.61
CA CYS A 160 -1.74 2.96 -14.42
C CYS A 160 -1.04 2.79 -15.79
N SER A 161 -0.23 3.78 -16.17
CA SER A 161 0.47 3.81 -17.46
C SER A 161 1.81 3.07 -17.47
N SER A 162 2.26 2.59 -16.31
CA SER A 162 3.58 1.95 -16.13
C SER A 162 3.48 0.83 -15.09
N ASN A 163 4.49 -0.03 -15.04
CA ASN A 163 4.60 -1.17 -14.12
C ASN A 163 4.23 -0.75 -12.70
N CYS A 164 3.00 -1.06 -12.28
CA CYS A 164 2.54 -0.70 -10.95
C CYS A 164 3.21 -1.64 -9.95
N GLU A 165 4.23 -1.15 -9.25
CA GLU A 165 4.95 -1.89 -8.21
C GLU A 165 4.16 -2.03 -6.90
N SER A 166 2.92 -1.54 -6.85
CA SER A 166 2.13 -1.58 -5.63
C SER A 166 1.77 -3.00 -5.22
N SER A 167 1.89 -3.28 -3.93
CA SER A 167 1.51 -4.54 -3.32
C SER A 167 0.01 -4.66 -3.00
N VAL A 168 -0.77 -3.60 -3.27
CA VAL A 168 -2.20 -3.53 -2.94
C VAL A 168 -3.04 -4.58 -3.67
N SER A 169 -2.76 -4.82 -4.95
CA SER A 169 -3.48 -5.83 -5.75
C SER A 169 -3.25 -7.24 -5.22
N ALA A 170 -2.00 -7.57 -4.84
CA ALA A 170 -1.66 -8.81 -4.17
C ALA A 170 -2.40 -8.98 -2.84
N ALA A 171 -2.41 -7.94 -1.99
CA ALA A 171 -3.11 -7.97 -0.71
C ALA A 171 -4.63 -8.18 -0.84
N VAL A 172 -5.25 -7.65 -1.90
CA VAL A 172 -6.66 -7.87 -2.21
C VAL A 172 -6.94 -9.31 -2.65
N VAL A 173 -6.02 -9.90 -3.44
CA VAL A 173 -6.09 -11.31 -3.83
C VAL A 173 -5.96 -12.21 -2.60
N ASP A 174 -4.98 -11.96 -1.74
CA ASP A 174 -4.80 -12.72 -0.50
C ASP A 174 -6.00 -12.63 0.41
N ARG A 175 -6.59 -11.44 0.52
CA ARG A 175 -7.78 -11.27 1.33
C ARG A 175 -8.96 -12.07 0.79
N THR A 176 -9.14 -12.08 -0.53
CA THR A 176 -10.18 -12.87 -1.20
C THR A 176 -9.93 -14.36 -1.05
N LEU A 177 -8.68 -14.80 -1.12
CA LEU A 177 -8.30 -16.19 -0.85
C LEU A 177 -8.69 -16.61 0.56
N GLN A 178 -8.44 -15.75 1.56
CA GLN A 178 -8.80 -16.01 2.96
C GLN A 178 -10.31 -16.01 3.21
N SER A 179 -11.08 -15.14 2.56
CA SER A 179 -12.52 -14.97 2.82
C SER A 179 -13.41 -15.89 1.99
N ASP A 180 -13.15 -15.98 0.69
CA ASP A 180 -14.04 -16.59 -0.30
C ASP A 180 -13.38 -17.80 -1.00
N GLY A 181 -12.14 -18.14 -0.65
CA GLY A 181 -11.41 -19.30 -1.15
C GLY A 181 -10.73 -19.10 -2.50
N ILE A 182 -10.02 -20.15 -2.93
CA ILE A 182 -9.11 -20.10 -4.09
C ILE A 182 -9.84 -19.82 -5.42
N LEU A 183 -11.02 -20.39 -5.64
CA LEU A 183 -11.74 -20.19 -6.91
C LEU A 183 -12.07 -18.71 -7.13
N ASN A 184 -12.50 -18.01 -6.07
CA ASN A 184 -12.79 -16.58 -6.14
C ASN A 184 -11.52 -15.73 -6.27
N ALA A 185 -10.44 -16.11 -5.59
CA ALA A 185 -9.14 -15.46 -5.78
C ALA A 185 -8.65 -15.59 -7.23
N ARG A 186 -8.83 -16.76 -7.86
CA ARG A 186 -8.52 -17.00 -9.28
C ARG A 186 -9.34 -16.13 -10.22
N VAL A 187 -10.65 -16.02 -9.99
CA VAL A 187 -11.50 -15.11 -10.78
C VAL A 187 -11.00 -13.67 -10.66
N LEU A 188 -10.66 -13.25 -9.44
CA LEU A 188 -10.26 -11.87 -9.17
C LEU A 188 -8.92 -11.50 -9.82
N TYR A 189 -7.86 -12.28 -9.61
CA TYR A 189 -6.56 -11.94 -10.19
C TYR A 189 -6.59 -12.03 -11.72
N ASN A 190 -7.37 -12.95 -12.30
CA ASN A 190 -7.53 -13.01 -13.76
C ASN A 190 -8.25 -11.77 -14.29
N GLY A 191 -9.20 -11.23 -13.52
CA GLY A 191 -9.80 -9.92 -13.78
C GLY A 191 -8.77 -8.80 -13.79
N PHE A 192 -7.83 -8.79 -12.84
CA PHE A 192 -6.74 -7.81 -12.81
C PHE A 192 -5.77 -7.97 -13.99
N PHE A 193 -5.48 -9.19 -14.43
CA PHE A 193 -4.62 -9.42 -15.60
C PHE A 193 -5.29 -9.08 -16.94
N ALA A 194 -6.63 -9.02 -16.98
CA ALA A 194 -7.37 -8.54 -18.15
C ALA A 194 -7.33 -7.01 -18.31
N LEU A 195 -6.84 -6.28 -17.29
CA LEU A 195 -6.68 -4.83 -17.35
C LEU A 195 -5.41 -4.44 -18.15
N PRO A 196 -5.34 -3.21 -18.68
CA PRO A 196 -4.15 -2.74 -19.38
C PRO A 196 -2.94 -2.73 -18.45
N HIS A 197 -1.79 -3.21 -18.95
CA HIS A 197 -0.48 -3.19 -18.29
C HIS A 197 -0.46 -3.80 -16.86
N PRO A 198 -0.77 -5.10 -16.69
CA PRO A 198 -0.70 -5.73 -15.38
C PRO A 198 0.72 -5.69 -14.80
N GLY A 199 0.84 -5.28 -13.53
CA GLY A 199 2.14 -5.12 -12.87
C GLY A 199 2.86 -6.45 -12.63
N LEU A 200 4.18 -6.45 -12.85
CA LEU A 200 5.04 -7.62 -12.60
C LEU A 200 4.97 -8.13 -11.15
N ALA A 201 4.83 -7.22 -10.18
CA ALA A 201 4.69 -7.59 -8.77
C ALA A 201 3.46 -8.49 -8.53
N LEU A 202 2.34 -8.19 -9.18
CA LEU A 202 1.13 -9.02 -9.10
C LEU A 202 1.34 -10.39 -9.75
N PHE A 203 2.01 -10.43 -10.92
CA PHE A 203 2.38 -11.71 -11.54
C PHE A 203 3.21 -12.58 -10.61
N LYS A 204 4.30 -12.03 -10.05
CA LYS A 204 5.18 -12.75 -9.12
C LYS A 204 4.41 -13.27 -7.91
N HIS A 205 3.52 -12.46 -7.34
CA HIS A 205 2.68 -12.87 -6.22
C HIS A 205 1.73 -14.02 -6.58
N CYS A 206 0.98 -13.91 -7.67
CA CYS A 206 0.04 -14.95 -8.10
C CYS A 206 0.76 -16.25 -8.52
N ILE A 207 1.94 -16.15 -9.13
CA ILE A 207 2.78 -17.30 -9.46
C ILE A 207 3.21 -18.03 -8.19
N GLU A 208 3.67 -17.29 -7.18
CA GLU A 208 4.10 -17.89 -5.91
C GLU A 208 2.92 -18.53 -5.17
N LEU A 209 1.75 -17.89 -5.17
CA LEU A 209 0.51 -18.46 -4.66
C LEU A 209 0.17 -19.79 -5.34
N GLU A 210 0.21 -19.86 -6.67
CA GLU A 210 -0.09 -21.10 -7.41
C GLU A 210 1.00 -22.17 -7.21
N LYS A 211 2.28 -21.79 -7.10
CA LYS A 211 3.36 -22.74 -6.74
C LYS A 211 3.11 -23.37 -5.36
N ASN A 212 2.71 -22.56 -4.39
CA ASN A 212 2.40 -23.05 -3.04
C ASN A 212 1.20 -24.00 -3.06
N LEU A 213 0.14 -23.67 -3.81
CA LEU A 213 -1.02 -24.56 -3.98
C LEU A 213 -0.66 -25.87 -4.70
N ALA A 214 0.21 -25.83 -5.70
CA ALA A 214 0.68 -27.02 -6.38
C ALA A 214 1.43 -27.94 -5.41
N SER A 215 2.26 -27.38 -4.52
CA SER A 215 2.95 -28.15 -3.48
C SER A 215 2.01 -28.77 -2.45
N LEU A 216 0.82 -28.18 -2.25
CA LEU A 216 -0.25 -28.69 -1.38
C LEU A 216 -1.18 -29.68 -2.09
N GLY A 217 -0.95 -29.99 -3.37
CA GLY A 217 -1.69 -30.99 -4.13
C GLY A 217 -2.86 -30.46 -4.97
N ASP A 218 -2.99 -29.15 -5.19
CA ASP A 218 -3.97 -28.62 -6.15
C ASP A 218 -3.57 -28.99 -7.58
N ALA A 219 -4.38 -29.83 -8.23
CA ALA A 219 -4.07 -30.38 -9.55
C ALA A 219 -4.00 -29.32 -10.66
N ALA A 220 -4.72 -28.20 -10.52
CA ALA A 220 -4.75 -27.13 -11.52
C ALA A 220 -3.63 -26.09 -11.31
N ALA A 221 -3.04 -26.04 -10.11
CA ALA A 221 -2.16 -24.95 -9.72
C ALA A 221 -0.85 -24.89 -10.51
N LEU A 222 -0.23 -26.03 -10.81
CA LEU A 222 0.98 -26.07 -11.66
C LEU A 222 0.68 -25.53 -13.07
N GLN A 223 -0.46 -25.92 -13.65
CA GLN A 223 -0.87 -25.43 -14.96
C GLN A 223 -1.19 -23.92 -14.93
N ASN A 224 -1.82 -23.44 -13.87
CA ASN A 224 -2.07 -22.02 -13.67
C ASN A 224 -0.76 -21.23 -13.52
N ALA A 225 0.20 -21.74 -12.75
CA ALA A 225 1.53 -21.13 -12.61
C ALA A 225 2.24 -21.01 -13.96
N ARG A 226 2.23 -22.07 -14.79
CA ARG A 226 2.76 -22.03 -16.16
C ARG A 226 2.08 -20.95 -17.00
N ARG A 227 0.75 -20.90 -17.00
CA ARG A 227 0.00 -19.87 -17.74
C ARG A 227 0.38 -18.47 -17.28
N LEU A 228 0.52 -18.25 -15.97
CA LEU A 228 0.93 -16.95 -15.42
C LEU A 228 2.35 -16.57 -15.83
N TYR A 229 3.30 -17.51 -15.85
CA TYR A 229 4.64 -17.27 -16.37
C TYR A 229 4.62 -16.87 -17.85
N GLU A 230 3.88 -17.60 -18.68
CA GLU A 230 3.78 -17.30 -20.11
C GLU A 230 3.15 -15.91 -20.34
N SER A 231 2.03 -15.59 -19.67
CA SER A 231 1.42 -14.26 -19.74
C SER A 231 2.34 -13.14 -19.22
N ALA A 232 3.12 -13.40 -18.17
CA ALA A 232 4.11 -12.44 -17.69
C ALA A 232 5.23 -12.23 -18.71
N LEU A 233 5.71 -13.29 -19.37
CA LEU A 233 6.79 -13.24 -20.36
C LEU A 233 6.37 -12.61 -21.70
N GLU A 234 5.08 -12.58 -22.02
CA GLU A 234 4.56 -11.80 -23.15
C GLU A 234 4.82 -10.30 -22.97
N ILE A 235 4.75 -9.81 -21.73
CA ILE A 235 4.88 -8.39 -21.38
C ILE A 235 6.34 -8.07 -20.94
N TYR A 236 6.91 -8.91 -20.08
CA TYR A 236 8.19 -8.72 -19.39
C TYR A 236 9.29 -9.63 -19.95
N ARG A 237 9.36 -9.77 -21.28
CA ARG A 237 10.23 -10.76 -21.95
C ARG A 237 11.72 -10.66 -21.60
N GLN A 238 12.20 -9.47 -21.25
CA GLN A 238 13.60 -9.22 -20.92
C GLN A 238 13.91 -9.39 -19.42
N ASP A 239 12.93 -9.74 -18.58
CA ASP A 239 13.15 -9.97 -17.15
C ASP A 239 13.85 -11.32 -16.93
N ARG A 240 15.12 -11.26 -16.53
CA ARG A 240 15.97 -12.44 -16.34
C ARG A 240 15.53 -13.30 -15.16
N ASP A 241 15.06 -12.66 -14.09
CA ASP A 241 14.67 -13.37 -12.87
C ASP A 241 13.39 -14.16 -13.12
N LEU A 242 12.46 -13.61 -13.89
CA LEU A 242 11.25 -14.31 -14.32
C LEU A 242 11.56 -15.58 -15.12
N TRP A 243 12.51 -15.53 -16.05
CA TRP A 243 12.95 -16.73 -16.79
C TRP A 243 13.63 -17.76 -15.90
N LYS A 244 14.49 -17.32 -14.96
CA LYS A 244 15.18 -18.20 -14.01
C LYS A 244 14.19 -18.89 -13.08
N ASP A 245 13.25 -18.13 -12.53
CA ASP A 245 12.21 -18.64 -11.64
C ASP A 245 11.29 -19.63 -12.38
N TYR A 246 10.98 -19.35 -13.64
CA TYR A 246 10.19 -20.27 -14.46
C TYR A 246 10.93 -21.59 -14.70
N HIS A 247 12.19 -21.52 -15.11
CA HIS A 247 13.03 -22.70 -15.31
C HIS A 247 13.19 -23.52 -14.02
N ALA A 248 13.45 -22.85 -12.88
CA ALA A 248 13.59 -23.50 -11.58
C ALA A 248 12.30 -24.21 -11.13
N MET A 249 11.13 -23.60 -11.41
CA MET A 249 9.85 -24.22 -11.13
C MET A 249 9.65 -25.50 -11.97
N GLU A 250 9.96 -25.47 -13.26
CA GLU A 250 9.82 -26.65 -14.13
C GLU A 250 10.76 -27.80 -13.73
N ILE A 251 11.98 -27.49 -13.27
CA ILE A 251 12.89 -28.52 -12.72
C ILE A 251 12.28 -29.17 -11.46
N LYS A 252 11.72 -28.36 -10.55
CA LYS A 252 11.27 -28.82 -9.24
C LYS A 252 9.93 -29.55 -9.28
N MET A 253 8.99 -29.08 -10.10
CA MET A 253 7.58 -29.49 -10.07
C MET A 253 7.08 -29.96 -11.44
N GLY A 254 7.84 -29.73 -12.50
CA GLY A 254 7.46 -30.02 -13.88
C GLY A 254 8.15 -31.26 -14.45
N THR A 255 8.44 -31.20 -15.75
CA THR A 255 9.16 -32.26 -16.46
C THR A 255 10.49 -31.72 -17.00
N SER A 256 11.48 -32.60 -17.11
CA SER A 256 12.78 -32.25 -17.73
C SER A 256 12.61 -31.68 -19.14
N THR A 257 11.64 -32.19 -19.91
CA THR A 257 11.32 -31.67 -21.25
C THR A 257 10.81 -30.23 -21.22
N ALA A 258 9.93 -29.89 -20.26
CA ALA A 258 9.41 -28.53 -20.10
C ALA A 258 10.50 -27.57 -19.60
N ALA A 259 11.33 -28.00 -18.65
CA ALA A 259 12.47 -27.23 -18.16
C ALA A 259 13.45 -26.89 -19.31
N ASN A 260 13.83 -27.89 -20.12
CA ASN A 260 14.70 -27.69 -21.28
C ASN A 260 14.08 -26.72 -22.29
N ALA A 261 12.77 -26.81 -22.55
CA ALA A 261 12.07 -25.91 -23.45
C ALA A 261 12.11 -24.45 -22.94
N VAL A 262 11.92 -24.22 -21.64
CA VAL A 262 12.05 -22.88 -21.04
C VAL A 262 13.48 -22.36 -21.14
N TYR A 263 14.48 -23.19 -20.84
CA TYR A 263 15.89 -22.85 -20.94
C TYR A 263 16.28 -22.34 -22.34
N TRP A 264 15.92 -23.10 -23.38
CA TRP A 264 16.26 -22.74 -24.76
C TRP A 264 15.53 -21.47 -25.22
N ARG A 265 14.28 -21.26 -24.78
CA ARG A 265 13.54 -20.02 -25.04
C ARG A 265 14.20 -18.81 -24.36
N ALA A 266 14.55 -18.93 -23.07
CA ALA A 266 15.25 -17.88 -22.33
C ALA A 266 16.55 -17.47 -23.03
N ARG A 267 17.35 -18.45 -23.49
CA ARG A 267 18.61 -18.20 -24.20
C ARG A 267 18.42 -17.43 -25.52
N LYS A 268 17.29 -17.64 -26.20
CA LYS A 268 16.98 -16.96 -27.46
C LYS A 268 16.51 -15.53 -27.26
N GLU A 269 15.71 -15.29 -26.22
CA GLU A 269 15.08 -13.99 -25.97
C GLU A 269 15.97 -13.03 -25.17
N LEU A 270 16.84 -13.55 -24.30
CA LEU A 270 17.73 -12.72 -23.46
C LEU A 270 19.02 -12.34 -24.22
N LYS A 271 19.31 -11.03 -24.25
CA LYS A 271 20.54 -10.51 -24.88
C LYS A 271 21.83 -10.89 -24.15
N ASP A 272 21.73 -11.16 -22.85
CA ASP A 272 22.82 -11.66 -22.01
C ASP A 272 22.35 -12.99 -21.40
N THR A 273 23.18 -14.04 -21.50
CA THR A 273 22.85 -15.41 -21.05
C THR A 273 23.67 -15.83 -19.82
N THR A 274 24.45 -14.93 -19.24
CA THR A 274 25.20 -15.17 -17.99
C THR A 274 24.29 -15.70 -16.87
N GLY A 275 24.59 -16.89 -16.35
CA GLY A 275 23.85 -17.55 -15.26
C GLY A 275 22.87 -18.66 -15.67
N PHE A 276 22.67 -18.91 -16.98
CA PHE A 276 21.91 -20.06 -17.47
C PHE A 276 22.84 -21.25 -17.76
N CYS A 277 23.12 -22.09 -16.76
CA CYS A 277 23.86 -23.35 -16.99
C CYS A 277 23.00 -24.33 -17.79
N PRO A 278 23.56 -25.01 -18.81
CA PRO A 278 22.83 -26.00 -19.57
C PRO A 278 22.34 -27.13 -18.65
N PRO A 279 21.11 -27.63 -18.88
CA PRO A 279 20.61 -28.80 -18.16
C PRO A 279 21.53 -30.00 -18.45
N SER A 280 21.88 -30.74 -17.39
CA SER A 280 22.69 -31.98 -17.45
C SER A 280 21.82 -33.19 -17.74
#